data_AF-A0A3D0NZV0-F1
#
_entry.id   AF-A0A3D0NZV0-F1
#
_cell.length_a   1.000
_cell.length_b   1.000
_cell.length_c   1.000
_cell.angle_alpha   90.00
_cell.angle_beta   90.00
_cell.angle_gamma   90.00
#
_symmetry.space_group_name_H-M   'P 1'
#
loop_
_entity.id
_entity.type
_entity.pdbx_description
1 polymer ?
#
loop_
_entity_poly.entity_id
_entity_poly.type
_entity_poly.pdbx_seq_one_letter_code
_entity_poly.pdbx_strand_id
1 'polypeptide(L)'
;MGTMFIAVLGIRMLTRLKISFVLLPVAMTVLVGVYVYSLWATERKRAADTPTEATSMLMRDLRAYHKKRGSFPTDLKQMEGAVWEKNRNREFSIENRGLRHRNYFYLYTQIAPHRFTLWALPMGQARDEAATYFVSVTPGVHRTWKGAALVHDSVSSIKPDPSTIDLGTLGLVEQPRVATHQPSR
;
A
#
# COMPACT_ATOMS: atom_id res chain seq x y z
N MET A 1 -60.90 -45.16 8.93
CA MET A 1 -59.93 -44.25 8.26
C MET A 1 -59.06 -43.53 9.31
N GLY A 2 -58.20 -44.24 10.05
CA GLY A 2 -57.39 -43.63 11.12
C GLY A 2 -55.92 -44.07 11.13
N THR A 3 -55.62 -45.22 10.55
CA THR A 3 -54.27 -45.80 10.49
C THR A 3 -53.39 -45.20 9.38
N MET A 4 -53.98 -44.66 8.31
CA MET A 4 -53.24 -44.08 7.18
C MET A 4 -52.66 -42.68 7.49
N PHE A 5 -53.30 -41.90 8.35
CA PHE A 5 -52.85 -40.55 8.74
C PHE A 5 -51.63 -40.57 9.67
N ILE A 6 -51.55 -41.54 10.59
CA ILE A 6 -50.43 -41.67 11.53
C ILE A 6 -49.14 -42.10 10.81
N ALA A 7 -49.26 -42.99 9.81
CA ALA A 7 -48.12 -43.41 9.00
C ALA A 7 -47.55 -42.26 8.15
N VAL A 8 -48.42 -41.44 7.52
CA VAL A 8 -47.98 -40.28 6.73
C VAL A 8 -47.34 -39.19 7.61
N LEU A 9 -47.84 -39.00 8.84
CA LEU A 9 -47.26 -38.06 9.81
C LEU A 9 -45.89 -38.54 10.31
N GLY A 10 -45.75 -39.83 10.62
CA GLY A 10 -44.48 -40.45 11.02
C GLY A 10 -43.42 -40.42 9.90
N ILE A 11 -43.82 -40.70 8.65
CA ILE A 11 -42.93 -40.64 7.48
C ILE A 11 -42.48 -39.20 7.23
N ARG A 12 -43.36 -38.19 7.38
CA ARG A 12 -43.02 -36.75 7.29
C ARG A 12 -42.04 -36.31 8.37
N MET A 13 -42.19 -36.82 9.60
CA MET A 13 -41.31 -36.49 10.73
C MET A 13 -39.93 -37.13 10.56
N LEU A 14 -39.86 -38.38 10.10
CA LEU A 14 -38.62 -39.09 9.75
C LEU A 14 -37.90 -38.47 8.54
N THR A 15 -38.63 -38.01 7.51
CA THR A 15 -38.00 -37.26 6.39
C THR A 15 -37.51 -35.90 6.84
N ARG A 16 -38.23 -35.16 7.70
CA ARG A 16 -37.70 -33.91 8.29
C ARG A 16 -36.45 -34.14 9.14
N LEU A 17 -36.40 -35.22 9.92
CA LEU A 17 -35.22 -35.58 10.71
C LEU A 17 -34.02 -35.96 9.82
N LYS A 18 -34.24 -36.76 8.77
CA LYS A 18 -33.20 -37.10 7.78
C LYS A 18 -32.71 -35.86 7.02
N ILE A 19 -33.63 -34.99 6.60
CA ILE A 19 -33.30 -33.72 5.94
C ILE A 19 -32.49 -32.87 6.91
N SER A 20 -32.90 -32.73 8.18
CA SER A 20 -32.15 -31.98 9.19
C SER A 20 -30.76 -32.56 9.45
N PHE A 21 -30.62 -33.90 9.45
CA PHE A 21 -29.35 -34.59 9.66
C PHE A 21 -28.37 -34.42 8.50
N VAL A 22 -28.87 -34.29 7.27
CA VAL A 22 -28.06 -34.01 6.06
C VAL A 22 -27.82 -32.50 5.91
N LEU A 23 -28.76 -31.65 6.32
CA LEU A 23 -28.63 -30.20 6.23
C LEU A 23 -27.55 -29.67 7.19
N LEU A 24 -27.39 -30.30 8.35
CA LEU A 24 -26.45 -29.87 9.38
C LEU A 24 -24.98 -29.91 8.91
N PRO A 25 -24.44 -31.00 8.34
CA PRO A 25 -23.08 -31.00 7.82
C PRO A 25 -22.92 -30.08 6.60
N VAL A 26 -23.96 -29.91 5.77
CA VAL A 26 -23.94 -28.99 4.63
C VAL A 26 -23.88 -27.53 5.09
N ALA A 27 -24.68 -27.16 6.08
CA ALA A 27 -24.63 -25.83 6.68
C ALA A 27 -23.25 -25.57 7.32
N MET A 28 -22.68 -26.60 7.96
CA MET A 28 -21.36 -26.52 8.60
C MET A 28 -20.24 -26.33 7.57
N THR A 29 -20.26 -27.03 6.43
CA THR A 29 -19.26 -26.83 5.37
C THR A 29 -19.38 -25.47 4.70
N VAL A 30 -20.61 -24.96 4.50
CA VAL A 30 -20.82 -23.60 4.00
C VAL A 30 -20.27 -22.57 4.99
N LEU A 31 -20.52 -22.72 6.29
CA LEU A 31 -19.99 -21.84 7.33
C LEU A 31 -18.46 -21.82 7.34
N VAL A 32 -17.83 -22.98 7.26
CA VAL A 32 -16.36 -23.10 7.18
C VAL A 32 -15.85 -22.44 5.89
N GLY A 33 -16.50 -22.67 4.75
CA GLY A 33 -16.14 -22.05 3.48
C GLY A 33 -16.21 -20.52 3.52
N VAL A 34 -17.30 -19.97 4.06
CA VAL A 34 -17.46 -18.51 4.24
C VAL A 34 -16.43 -17.97 5.22
N TYR A 35 -16.13 -18.68 6.31
CA TYR A 35 -15.14 -18.25 7.30
C TYR A 35 -13.73 -18.20 6.70
N VAL A 36 -13.28 -19.27 6.04
CA VAL A 36 -11.98 -19.34 5.36
C VAL A 36 -11.89 -18.28 4.26
N TYR A 37 -12.96 -18.09 3.49
CA TYR A 37 -13.01 -17.03 2.48
C TYR A 37 -12.92 -15.64 3.12
N SER A 38 -13.60 -15.40 4.25
CA SER A 38 -13.55 -14.11 4.95
C SER A 38 -12.15 -13.81 5.47
N LEU A 39 -11.46 -14.82 6.03
CA LEU A 39 -10.07 -14.71 6.47
C LEU A 39 -9.17 -14.40 5.29
N TRP A 40 -9.29 -15.14 4.19
CA TRP A 40 -8.47 -14.93 3.01
C TRP A 40 -8.74 -13.58 2.32
N ALA A 41 -10.01 -13.16 2.24
CA ALA A 41 -10.39 -11.86 1.70
C ALA A 41 -9.91 -10.70 2.59
N THR A 42 -9.94 -10.88 3.92
CA THR A 42 -9.39 -9.91 4.88
C THR A 42 -7.89 -9.85 4.75
N GLU A 43 -7.21 -10.99 4.60
CA GLU A 43 -5.76 -11.05 4.40
C GLU A 43 -5.35 -10.41 3.07
N ARG A 44 -6.14 -10.60 2.00
CA ARG A 44 -5.91 -9.90 0.72
C ARG A 44 -6.10 -8.39 0.82
N LYS A 45 -7.09 -7.93 1.59
CA LYS A 45 -7.28 -6.50 1.88
C LYS A 45 -6.08 -5.96 2.67
N ARG A 46 -5.68 -6.66 3.73
CA ARG A 46 -4.48 -6.33 4.53
C ARG A 46 -3.21 -6.30 3.69
N ALA A 47 -2.98 -7.27 2.81
CA ALA A 47 -1.81 -7.32 1.94
C ALA A 47 -1.79 -6.20 0.87
N ALA A 48 -2.97 -5.75 0.41
CA ALA A 48 -3.09 -4.57 -0.44
C ALA A 48 -2.80 -3.28 0.35
N ASP A 49 -3.21 -3.25 1.62
CA ASP A 49 -3.04 -2.14 2.55
C ASP A 49 -1.66 -2.06 3.21
N THR A 50 -0.90 -3.15 3.22
CA THR A 50 0.49 -3.17 3.69
C THR A 50 1.35 -2.27 2.79
N PRO A 51 2.06 -1.27 3.37
CA PRO A 51 3.03 -0.43 2.68
C PRO A 51 4.17 -1.26 2.07
N THR A 52 3.99 -1.79 0.87
CA THR A 52 5.00 -2.62 0.21
C THR A 52 5.80 -1.75 -0.76
N GLU A 53 7.11 -1.65 -0.51
CA GLU A 53 8.26 -1.42 -1.41
C GLU A 53 8.14 -0.50 -2.64
N ALA A 54 7.06 0.24 -2.86
CA ALA A 54 6.96 1.15 -4.00
C ALA A 54 7.95 2.32 -3.88
N THR A 55 8.30 2.70 -2.64
CA THR A 55 9.37 3.67 -2.37
C THR A 55 10.74 3.15 -2.82
N SER A 56 11.05 1.85 -2.66
CA SER A 56 12.33 1.29 -3.09
C SER A 56 12.41 1.17 -4.62
N MET A 57 11.30 0.85 -5.29
CA MET A 57 11.20 0.90 -6.75
C MET A 57 11.40 2.33 -7.29
N LEU A 58 10.67 3.32 -6.76
CA LEU A 58 10.80 4.72 -7.17
C LEU A 58 12.23 5.25 -6.94
N MET A 59 12.84 4.91 -5.80
CA MET A 59 14.22 5.24 -5.47
C MET A 59 15.21 4.62 -6.47
N ARG A 60 15.05 3.34 -6.80
CA ARG A 60 15.89 2.64 -7.78
C ARG A 60 15.79 3.31 -9.15
N ASP A 61 14.58 3.65 -9.57
CA ASP A 61 14.32 4.23 -10.88
C ASP A 61 14.87 5.67 -10.98
N LEU A 62 14.75 6.48 -9.91
CA LEU A 62 15.35 7.80 -9.81
C LEU A 62 16.90 7.75 -9.86
N ARG A 63 17.51 6.78 -9.18
CA ARG A 63 18.96 6.55 -9.27
C ARG A 63 19.39 6.09 -10.66
N ALA A 64 18.61 5.22 -11.31
CA ALA A 64 18.87 4.79 -12.68
C ALA A 64 18.81 5.98 -13.66
N TYR A 65 17.84 6.88 -13.47
CA TYR A 65 17.75 8.12 -14.25
C TYR A 65 18.99 9.00 -14.05
N HIS A 66 19.39 9.24 -12.80
CA HIS A 66 20.58 10.01 -12.46
C HIS A 66 21.85 9.41 -13.08
N LYS A 67 22.01 8.08 -13.04
CA LYS A 67 23.14 7.38 -13.67
C LYS A 67 23.17 7.54 -15.20
N LYS A 68 22.01 7.61 -15.86
CA LYS A 68 21.92 7.76 -17.32
C LYS A 68 22.12 9.19 -17.80
N ARG A 69 21.56 10.19 -17.10
CA ARG A 69 21.55 11.59 -17.54
C ARG A 69 22.49 12.52 -16.76
N GLY A 70 23.08 12.06 -15.67
CA GLY A 70 23.94 12.86 -14.79
C GLY A 70 23.18 13.76 -13.82
N SER A 71 21.87 13.95 -13.98
CA SER A 71 21.02 14.77 -13.09
C SER A 71 19.72 14.04 -12.74
N PHE A 72 19.11 14.43 -11.61
CA PHE A 72 17.76 13.98 -11.26
C PHE A 72 16.71 14.66 -12.15
N PRO A 73 15.56 14.02 -12.39
CA PRO A 73 14.51 14.60 -13.21
C PRO A 73 13.90 15.83 -12.52
N THR A 74 13.44 16.81 -13.29
CA THR A 74 12.70 17.96 -12.71
C THR A 74 11.33 17.54 -12.23
N ASP A 75 10.66 16.69 -13.00
CA ASP A 75 9.34 16.15 -12.70
C ASP A 75 9.31 14.64 -12.93
N LEU A 76 8.42 13.93 -12.24
CA LEU A 76 8.29 12.47 -12.38
C LEU A 76 7.87 12.05 -13.79
N LYS A 77 7.18 12.92 -14.52
CA LYS A 77 6.83 12.66 -15.93
C LYS A 77 8.04 12.49 -16.84
N GLN A 78 9.18 13.13 -16.54
CA GLN A 78 10.39 12.95 -17.34
C GLN A 78 10.99 11.53 -17.21
N MET A 79 10.57 10.77 -16.20
CA MET A 79 10.97 9.37 -16.07
C MET A 79 10.24 8.47 -17.07
N GLU A 80 9.09 8.90 -17.59
CA GLU A 80 8.36 8.17 -18.65
C GLU A 80 9.17 8.17 -19.95
N GLY A 81 9.37 6.99 -20.51
CA GLY A 81 10.21 6.76 -21.69
C GLY A 81 11.71 6.67 -21.40
N ALA A 82 12.21 7.17 -20.25
CA ALA A 82 13.62 7.07 -19.88
C ALA A 82 13.93 5.85 -18.99
N VAL A 83 13.08 5.64 -17.99
CA VAL A 83 13.17 4.52 -17.04
C VAL A 83 11.83 3.79 -16.92
N TRP A 84 10.72 4.53 -17.04
CA TRP A 84 9.37 3.97 -16.99
C TRP A 84 8.80 3.74 -18.38
N GLU A 85 7.99 2.68 -18.51
CA GLU A 85 7.19 2.44 -19.72
C GLU A 85 6.13 3.53 -19.90
N LYS A 86 6.01 4.04 -21.13
CA LYS A 86 5.15 5.16 -21.52
C LYS A 86 3.63 4.82 -21.54
N ASN A 87 3.27 3.53 -21.42
CA ASN A 87 1.90 3.04 -21.57
C ASN A 87 1.20 2.66 -20.26
N ARG A 88 1.81 2.90 -19.09
CA ARG A 88 1.07 2.81 -17.82
C ARG A 88 0.39 4.15 -17.58
N ASN A 89 -0.95 4.15 -17.57
CA ASN A 89 -1.76 5.32 -17.26
C ASN A 89 -1.55 5.74 -15.79
N ARG A 90 -0.47 6.47 -15.51
CA ARG A 90 -0.10 6.93 -14.17
C ARG A 90 -0.79 8.27 -13.89
N GLU A 91 -1.49 8.34 -12.78
CA GLU A 91 -2.12 9.56 -12.30
C GLU A 91 -1.05 10.46 -11.66
N PHE A 92 -0.62 11.47 -12.42
CA PHE A 92 0.22 12.53 -11.91
C PHE A 92 -0.63 13.67 -11.35
N SER A 93 -0.17 14.27 -10.27
CA SER A 93 -0.79 15.42 -9.62
C SER A 93 0.27 16.48 -9.30
N ILE A 94 -0.14 17.71 -8.94
CA ILE A 94 0.75 18.81 -8.53
C ILE A 94 1.89 19.01 -9.55
N GLU A 95 1.58 19.55 -10.73
CA GLU A 95 2.56 19.88 -11.79
C GLU A 95 3.42 18.69 -12.26
N ASN A 96 2.92 17.46 -12.16
CA ASN A 96 3.64 16.21 -12.47
C ASN A 96 4.72 15.79 -11.47
N ARG A 97 4.73 16.39 -10.28
CA ARG A 97 5.60 16.04 -9.17
C ARG A 97 4.96 15.06 -8.19
N GLY A 98 3.64 15.07 -8.11
CA GLY A 98 2.84 14.09 -7.39
C GLY A 98 2.58 12.85 -8.23
N LEU A 99 2.70 11.67 -7.64
CA LEU A 99 2.33 10.40 -8.24
C LEU A 99 1.52 9.58 -7.23
N ARG A 100 0.31 9.20 -7.60
CA ARG A 100 -0.47 8.24 -6.83
C ARG A 100 -0.12 6.83 -7.29
N HIS A 101 0.33 5.99 -6.36
CA HIS A 101 0.63 4.61 -6.66
C HIS A 101 0.19 3.70 -5.52
N ARG A 102 -0.76 2.80 -5.80
CA ARG A 102 -1.42 1.95 -4.81
C ARG A 102 -2.02 2.81 -3.67
N ASN A 103 -1.67 2.49 -2.43
CA ASN A 103 -2.14 3.15 -1.21
C ASN A 103 -1.17 4.23 -0.72
N TYR A 104 -0.32 4.76 -1.61
CA TYR A 104 0.58 5.87 -1.29
C TYR A 104 0.46 7.00 -2.31
N PHE A 105 0.55 8.21 -1.79
CA PHE A 105 0.79 9.41 -2.56
C PHE A 105 2.26 9.80 -2.42
N TYR A 106 2.95 9.86 -3.55
CA TYR A 106 4.34 10.26 -3.64
C TYR A 106 4.42 11.71 -4.09
N LEU A 107 5.12 12.55 -3.34
CA LEU A 107 5.42 13.93 -3.75
C LEU A 107 6.93 14.07 -3.90
N TYR A 108 7.35 14.19 -5.15
CA TYR A 108 8.75 14.38 -5.51
C TYR A 108 9.07 15.87 -5.63
N THR A 109 10.24 16.31 -5.20
CA THR A 109 10.74 17.63 -5.58
C THR A 109 12.23 17.60 -5.80
N GLN A 110 12.65 18.15 -6.94
CA GLN A 110 14.06 18.42 -7.21
C GLN A 110 14.48 19.70 -6.48
N ILE A 111 15.44 19.58 -5.55
CA ILE A 111 16.03 20.73 -4.84
C ILE A 111 17.27 21.24 -5.57
N ALA A 112 18.04 20.31 -6.14
CA ALA A 112 19.21 20.60 -6.97
C ALA A 112 19.39 19.50 -8.03
N PRO A 113 20.24 19.69 -9.05
CA PRO A 113 20.54 18.66 -10.05
C PRO A 113 20.95 17.31 -9.47
N HIS A 114 21.55 17.33 -8.27
CA HIS A 114 22.01 16.17 -7.52
C HIS A 114 21.32 16.02 -6.16
N ARG A 115 20.21 16.70 -5.89
CA ARG A 115 19.49 16.55 -4.64
C ARG A 115 17.99 16.54 -4.89
N PHE A 116 17.31 15.53 -4.38
CA PHE A 116 15.86 15.48 -4.40
C PHE A 116 15.31 15.12 -3.03
N THR A 117 14.08 15.55 -2.79
CA THR A 117 13.25 15.14 -1.68
C THR A 117 12.07 14.33 -2.20
N LEU A 118 11.66 13.34 -1.42
CA LEU A 118 10.53 12.48 -1.72
C LEU A 118 9.72 12.26 -0.46
N TRP A 119 8.46 12.67 -0.51
CA TRP A 119 7.46 12.29 0.47
C TRP A 119 6.71 11.06 -0.02
N ALA A 120 6.46 10.13 0.88
CA ALA A 120 5.54 9.02 0.67
C ALA A 120 4.49 9.06 1.79
N LEU A 121 3.29 9.47 1.41
CA LEU A 121 2.16 9.69 2.31
C LEU A 121 1.17 8.54 2.14
N PRO A 122 0.76 7.87 3.22
CA PRO A 122 -0.22 6.81 3.13
C PRO A 122 -1.60 7.36 2.73
N MET A 123 -2.32 6.58 1.92
CA MET A 123 -3.63 6.88 1.37
C MET A 123 -4.54 5.66 1.53
N GLY A 124 -5.86 5.87 1.50
CA GLY A 124 -6.86 4.79 1.59
C GLY A 124 -7.42 4.61 3.01
N GLN A 125 -8.14 3.50 3.22
CA GLN A 125 -8.88 3.27 4.47
C GLN A 125 -7.99 2.82 5.64
N ALA A 126 -6.88 2.13 5.37
CA ALA A 126 -5.90 1.71 6.38
C ALA A 126 -4.77 2.74 6.61
N ARG A 127 -5.02 4.02 6.27
CA ARG A 127 -4.00 5.08 6.38
C ARG A 127 -3.43 5.21 7.80
N ASP A 128 -4.26 5.02 8.82
CA ASP A 128 -3.87 5.25 10.21
C ASP A 128 -2.94 4.14 10.75
N GLU A 129 -2.91 2.98 10.10
CA GLU A 129 -1.97 1.88 10.38
C GLU A 129 -0.65 2.03 9.61
N ALA A 130 -0.62 2.91 8.61
CA ALA A 130 0.51 3.11 7.72
C ALA A 130 1.41 4.27 8.17
N ALA A 131 2.68 4.25 7.72
CA ALA A 131 3.67 5.23 8.13
C ALA A 131 3.94 6.25 7.02
N THR A 132 4.11 7.51 7.40
CA THR A 132 4.63 8.52 6.48
C THR A 132 6.13 8.39 6.39
N TYR A 133 6.68 8.47 5.18
CA TYR A 133 8.11 8.52 4.93
C TYR A 133 8.49 9.84 4.27
N PHE A 134 9.58 10.41 4.73
CA PHE A 134 10.27 11.48 4.04
C PHE A 134 11.69 11.03 3.72
N VAL A 135 12.15 11.28 2.51
CA VAL A 135 13.49 10.88 2.06
C VAL A 135 14.17 12.06 1.40
N SER A 136 15.39 12.36 1.85
CA SER A 136 16.28 13.30 1.17
C SER A 136 17.47 12.54 0.63
N VAL A 137 17.74 12.70 -0.66
CA VAL A 137 18.78 11.94 -1.36
C VAL A 137 19.73 12.88 -2.06
N THR A 138 21.01 12.59 -1.89
CA THR A 138 22.14 13.21 -2.60
C THR A 138 23.08 12.08 -3.02
N PRO A 139 23.85 12.19 -4.12
CA PRO A 139 24.86 11.19 -4.47
C PRO A 139 25.75 10.87 -3.26
N GLY A 140 25.72 9.61 -2.81
CA GLY A 140 26.47 9.13 -1.65
C GLY A 140 25.81 9.29 -0.28
N VAL A 141 24.72 10.06 -0.14
CA VAL A 141 24.01 10.25 1.14
C VAL A 141 22.51 10.02 0.97
N HIS A 142 21.99 9.06 1.73
CA HIS A 142 20.56 8.76 1.82
C HIS A 142 20.12 8.96 3.26
N ARG A 143 19.15 9.85 3.46
CA ARG A 143 18.52 10.08 4.77
C ARG A 143 17.03 9.83 4.66
N THR A 144 16.49 9.05 5.59
CA THR A 144 15.09 8.68 5.63
C THR A 144 14.54 9.03 6.99
N TRP A 145 13.38 9.66 7.01
CA TRP A 145 12.60 9.92 8.21
C TRP A 145 11.29 9.15 8.12
N LYS A 146 10.85 8.60 9.24
CA LYS A 146 9.62 7.81 9.34
C LYS A 146 8.80 8.32 10.52
N GLY A 147 7.50 8.45 10.32
CA GLY A 147 6.57 8.94 11.34
C GLY A 147 5.17 8.36 11.13
N ALA A 148 4.25 8.78 11.98
CA ALA A 148 2.83 8.43 11.87
C ALA A 148 2.22 8.93 10.55
N ALA A 149 1.06 8.41 10.19
CA ALA A 149 0.31 8.88 9.03
C ALA A 149 -0.04 10.37 9.16
N LEU A 150 0.45 11.19 8.23
CA LEU A 150 0.06 12.60 8.14
C LEU A 150 -1.29 12.72 7.45
N VAL A 151 -2.10 13.68 7.89
CA VAL A 151 -3.44 13.92 7.32
C VAL A 151 -3.32 14.53 5.92
N HIS A 152 -4.11 14.03 4.97
CA HIS A 152 -4.05 14.43 3.56
C HIS A 152 -4.24 15.95 3.33
N ASP A 153 -5.03 16.63 4.17
CA ASP A 153 -5.22 18.08 4.09
C ASP A 153 -3.93 18.87 4.35
N SER A 154 -2.96 18.28 5.04
CA SER A 154 -1.64 18.90 5.24
C SER A 154 -0.78 18.83 3.97
N VAL A 155 -1.08 17.96 3.01
CA VAL A 155 -0.21 17.67 1.84
C VAL A 155 -0.06 18.88 0.91
N SER A 156 -1.09 19.71 0.78
CA SER A 156 -1.01 20.98 0.04
C SER A 156 -0.13 22.03 0.73
N SER A 157 0.05 21.91 2.05
CA SER A 157 0.89 22.78 2.88
C SER A 157 2.29 22.18 3.17
N ILE A 158 2.55 20.95 2.74
CA ILE A 158 3.85 20.30 2.95
C ILE A 158 4.91 21.08 2.17
N LYS A 159 5.87 21.64 2.91
CA LYS A 159 7.05 22.26 2.33
C LYS A 159 7.84 21.19 1.56
N PRO A 160 8.27 21.47 0.32
CA PRO A 160 9.05 20.51 -0.46
C PRO A 160 10.42 20.18 0.13
N ASP A 161 11.05 21.13 0.82
CA ASP A 161 12.31 20.96 1.58
C ASP A 161 12.08 21.41 3.04
N PRO A 162 11.47 20.56 3.88
CA PRO A 162 11.32 20.86 5.31
C PRO A 162 12.69 20.81 6.00
N SER A 163 12.89 21.66 7.01
CA SER A 163 14.05 21.52 7.88
C SER A 163 13.93 20.26 8.75
N THR A 164 15.03 19.81 9.34
CA THR A 164 15.01 18.69 10.30
C THR A 164 14.14 18.98 11.52
N ILE A 165 14.03 20.25 11.92
CA ILE A 165 13.16 20.70 13.00
C ILE A 165 11.69 20.56 12.59
N ASP A 166 11.34 20.98 11.36
CA ASP A 166 9.98 20.84 10.83
C ASP A 166 9.56 19.35 10.76
N LEU A 167 10.47 18.47 10.33
CA LEU A 167 10.22 17.02 10.32
C LEU A 167 9.99 16.48 11.75
N GLY A 168 10.76 16.95 12.72
CA GLY A 168 10.57 16.60 14.13
C GLY A 168 9.22 17.06 14.67
N THR A 169 8.77 18.27 14.32
CA THR A 169 7.43 18.77 14.73
C THR A 169 6.28 17.97 14.13
N LEU A 170 6.49 17.36 12.97
CA LEU A 170 5.57 16.44 12.32
C LEU A 170 5.64 15.01 12.91
N GLY A 171 6.47 14.78 13.93
CA GLY A 171 6.65 13.47 14.56
C GLY A 171 7.43 12.47 13.70
N LEU A 172 8.16 12.94 12.68
CA LEU A 172 9.03 12.10 11.86
C LEU A 172 10.41 11.97 12.53
N VAL A 173 10.86 10.73 12.70
CA VAL A 173 12.16 10.41 13.30
C VAL A 173 13.12 9.92 12.22
N GLU A 174 14.35 10.46 12.22
CA GLU A 174 15.40 10.00 11.31
C GLU A 174 15.68 8.52 11.58
N GLN A 175 15.57 7.71 10.54
CA GLN A 175 15.86 6.30 10.60
C GLN A 175 17.37 6.09 10.47
N PRO A 176 17.96 5.19 11.28
CA PRO A 176 19.36 4.84 11.13
C PRO A 176 19.60 4.34 9.71
N ARG A 177 20.75 4.72 9.13
CA ARG A 177 21.14 4.25 7.80
C ARG A 177 21.20 2.74 7.84
N VAL A 178 20.26 2.08 7.18
CA VAL A 178 20.42 0.66 6.87
C VAL A 178 21.64 0.60 5.95
N ALA A 179 22.76 0.12 6.48
CA ALA A 179 23.91 -0.22 5.68
C ALA A 179 23.43 -1.28 4.69
N THR A 180 23.06 -0.85 3.48
CA THR A 180 22.79 -1.78 2.39
C THR A 180 24.09 -2.54 2.22
N HIS A 181 24.12 -3.79 2.68
CA HIS A 181 25.22 -4.70 2.46
C HIS A 181 25.35 -4.78 0.94
N GLN A 182 26.27 -4.01 0.39
CA GLN A 182 26.60 -4.06 -1.03
C GLN A 182 27.41 -5.34 -1.18
N PRO A 183 26.90 -6.40 -1.84
CA PRO A 183 27.75 -7.53 -2.14
C PRO A 183 28.82 -6.99 -3.09
N SER A 184 30.05 -7.00 -2.61
CA SER A 184 31.23 -6.75 -3.44
C SER A 184 31.23 -7.77 -4.58
N ARG A 185 31.04 -7.29 -5.81
CA ARG A 185 31.51 -7.95 -7.03
C ARG A 185 31.50 -6.98 -8.20
#